data_AF-A0A4Q2Y387-F1
#
_entry.id   AF-A0A4Q2Y387-F1
#
_cell.length_a   1.000
_cell.length_b   1.000
_cell.length_c   1.000
_cell.angle_alpha   90.00
_cell.angle_beta   90.00
_cell.angle_gamma   90.00
#
_symmetry.space_group_name_H-M   'P 1'
#
loop_
_entity.id
_entity.type
_entity.pdbx_description
1 polymer ?
#
loop_
_entity_poly.entity_id
_entity_poly.type
_entity_poly.pdbx_seq_one_letter_code
_entity_poly.pdbx_strand_id
1 'polypeptide(L)' 'MPTLTAVSEVSPAASAWREWLEENGPKLLLFARQQSRSHEDAKDIFQDALVKLVEKVRTGEFVGGQD' A
#
# COMPACT_ATOMS: atom_id res chain seq x y z
N MET A 1 -12.28 31.22 -1.59
CA MET A 1 -12.26 29.85 -1.05
C MET A 1 -12.54 28.89 -2.20
N PRO A 2 -11.54 28.25 -2.82
CA PRO A 2 -11.81 27.30 -3.90
C PRO A 2 -12.06 25.90 -3.30
N THR A 3 -13.26 25.39 -3.52
CA THR A 3 -13.66 24.01 -3.25
C THR A 3 -12.95 23.09 -4.25
N LEU A 4 -12.05 22.23 -3.76
CA LEU A 4 -11.41 21.19 -4.58
C LEU A 4 -12.37 20.00 -4.72
N THR A 5 -13.38 20.14 -5.58
CA THR A 5 -14.14 19.00 -6.10
C THR A 5 -13.61 18.67 -7.48
N ALA A 6 -12.80 17.63 -7.56
CA ALA A 6 -12.65 16.78 -8.76
C ALA A 6 -11.91 15.49 -8.36
N VAL A 7 -12.60 14.57 -7.68
CA VAL A 7 -12.20 13.16 -7.76
C VAL A 7 -12.66 12.70 -9.14
N SER A 8 -11.76 12.85 -10.10
CA SER A 8 -11.83 12.20 -11.40
C SER A 8 -12.05 10.70 -11.19
N GLU A 9 -12.96 10.12 -11.97
CA GLU A 9 -13.41 8.72 -11.86
C GLU A 9 -12.26 7.77 -11.50
N VAL A 10 -12.27 7.30 -10.26
CA VAL A 10 -11.26 6.36 -9.76
C VAL A 10 -11.51 5.05 -10.48
N SER A 11 -10.52 4.57 -11.25
CA SER A 11 -10.64 3.29 -11.93
C SER A 11 -11.05 2.20 -10.92
N PRO A 12 -11.85 1.18 -11.32
CA PRO A 12 -12.28 0.13 -10.40
C PRO A 12 -11.11 -0.54 -9.65
N ALA A 13 -9.96 -0.70 -10.32
CA ALA A 13 -8.73 -1.21 -9.71
C ALA A 13 -8.16 -0.29 -8.62
N ALA A 14 -8.20 1.03 -8.82
CA ALA A 14 -7.74 1.99 -7.83
C ALA A 14 -8.68 2.06 -6.61
N SER A 15 -9.98 1.83 -6.80
CA SER A 15 -10.96 1.71 -5.69
C SER A 15 -10.73 0.42 -4.90
N ALA A 16 -10.60 -0.73 -5.57
CA ALA A 16 -10.31 -2.01 -4.92
C ALA A 16 -8.97 -2.00 -4.16
N TRP A 17 -7.94 -1.36 -4.72
CA TRP A 17 -6.67 -1.14 -4.04
C TRP A 17 -6.85 -0.33 -2.75
N ARG A 18 -7.66 0.73 -2.79
CA ARG A 18 -7.95 1.57 -1.62
C ARG A 18 -8.65 0.79 -0.51
N GLU A 19 -9.71 0.06 -0.87
CA GLU A 19 -10.46 -0.77 0.08
C GLU A 19 -9.54 -1.82 0.72
N TRP A 20 -8.72 -2.50 -0.09
CA TRP A 20 -7.76 -3.48 0.41
C TRP A 20 -6.74 -2.85 1.37
N LEU A 21 -6.24 -1.66 1.04
CA LEU A 21 -5.25 -0.95 1.86
C LEU A 21 -5.87 -0.43 3.16
N GLU A 22 -7.12 0.02 3.15
CA GLU A 22 -7.84 0.43 4.35
C GLU A 22 -8.08 -0.76 5.29
N GLU A 23 -8.42 -1.93 4.75
CA GLU A 23 -8.65 -3.14 5.54
C GLU A 23 -7.34 -3.76 6.10
N ASN A 24 -6.29 -3.80 5.29
CA ASN A 24 -5.08 -4.58 5.57
C ASN A 24 -3.88 -3.73 5.99
N GLY A 25 -3.84 -2.46 5.60
CA GLY A 25 -2.77 -1.52 5.92
C GLY A 25 -2.46 -1.42 7.42
N PRO A 26 -3.45 -1.28 8.32
CA PRO A 26 -3.19 -1.25 9.76
C PRO A 26 -2.52 -2.51 10.30
N LYS A 27 -2.89 -3.70 9.78
CA LYS A 27 -2.31 -5.00 10.18
C LYS A 27 -0.86 -5.10 9.71
N LEU A 28 -0.59 -4.71 8.46
CA LEU A 28 0.76 -4.69 7.89
C LEU A 28 1.67 -3.68 8.60
N LEU A 29 1.12 -2.52 8.98
CA LEU A 29 1.86 -1.53 9.75
C LEU A 29 2.17 -2.03 11.16
N LEU A 30 1.24 -2.71 11.82
CA LEU A 30 1.49 -3.36 13.12
C LEU A 30 2.62 -4.39 13.02
N PHE A 31 2.66 -5.18 11.95
CA PHE A 31 3.75 -6.11 11.67
C PHE A 31 5.09 -5.39 11.45
N ALA A 32 5.10 -4.27 10.73
CA ALA A 32 6.29 -3.44 10.56
C ALA A 32 6.74 -2.78 11.88
N ARG A 33 5.82 -2.42 12.77
CA ARG A 33 6.16 -1.92 14.13
C ARG A 33 6.92 -2.96 14.94
N GLN A 34 6.51 -4.22 14.87
CA GLN A 34 7.18 -5.29 15.61
C GLN A 34 8.63 -5.51 15.15
N GLN A 35 8.98 -5.07 13.94
CA GLN A 35 10.31 -5.21 13.34
C GLN A 35 11.16 -3.93 13.40
N SER A 36 10.66 -2.85 13.98
CA SER A 36 11.31 -1.54 13.95
C SER A 36 11.38 -0.91 15.34
N ARG A 37 12.24 0.10 15.48
CA ARG A 37 12.51 0.76 16.77
C ARG A 37 11.67 2.03 16.96
N SER A 38 11.02 2.52 15.90
CA SER A 38 10.26 3.78 15.90
C SER A 38 9.00 3.68 15.02
N HIS A 39 8.10 4.67 15.13
CA HIS A 39 6.92 4.76 14.27
C HIS A 39 7.24 5.09 12.84
N GLU A 40 8.16 6.01 12.68
CA GLU A 40 8.52 6.51 11.36
C GLU A 40 9.26 5.42 10.59
N ASP A 41 10.18 4.71 11.24
CA ASP A 41 10.87 3.55 10.65
C ASP A 41 9.88 2.49 10.13
N ALA A 42 8.82 2.21 10.89
CA ALA A 42 7.82 1.23 10.49
C ALA A 42 7.00 1.68 9.27
N LYS A 43 6.66 2.96 9.20
CA LYS A 43 5.97 3.52 8.03
C LYS A 43 6.88 3.49 6.82
N ASP A 44 8.16 3.82 6.99
CA ASP A 44 9.15 3.81 5.92
C ASP A 44 9.32 2.39 5.36
N ILE A 45 9.48 1.39 6.25
CA ILE A 45 9.53 -0.02 5.86
C ILE A 45 8.26 -0.44 5.10
N PHE A 46 7.08 -0.05 5.59
CA PHE A 46 5.83 -0.41 4.95
C PHE A 46 5.70 0.22 3.55
N GLN A 47 6.03 1.50 3.42
CA GLN A 47 5.97 2.21 2.13
C GLN A 47 6.99 1.65 1.14
N ASP A 48 8.23 1.41 1.59
CA ASP A 48 9.29 0.83 0.76
C ASP A 48 8.93 -0.58 0.27
N ALA A 49 8.31 -1.40 1.12
CA ALA A 49 7.81 -2.72 0.73
C ALA A 49 6.75 -2.65 -0.38
N LEU A 50 5.83 -1.66 -0.32
CA LEU A 50 4.83 -1.46 -1.36
C LEU A 50 5.46 -1.00 -2.69
N VAL A 51 6.45 -0.10 -2.64
CA VAL A 51 7.16 0.35 -3.85
C VAL A 51 7.89 -0.82 -4.52
N LYS A 52 8.61 -1.63 -3.74
CA LYS A 52 9.29 -2.84 -4.22
C LYS A 52 8.31 -3.87 -4.78
N LEU A 53 7.14 -4.01 -4.17
CA LEU A 53 6.09 -4.89 -4.70
C LEU A 53 5.63 -4.43 -6.09
N VAL A 54 5.33 -3.14 -6.24
CA VAL A 54 4.91 -2.56 -7.53
C VAL A 54 5.99 -2.76 -8.60
N GLU A 55 7.26 -2.58 -8.24
CA GLU A 55 8.38 -2.85 -9.14
C GLU A 55 8.41 -4.32 -9.59
N LYS A 56 8.32 -5.26 -8.65
CA LYS A 56 8.28 -6.70 -8.95
C LYS A 56 7.09 -7.10 -9.84
N VAL A 57 5.93 -6.48 -9.63
CA VAL A 57 4.75 -6.71 -10.48
C VAL A 57 5.00 -6.18 -11.90
N ARG A 58 5.65 -5.01 -12.03
CA ARG A 58 5.99 -4.43 -13.34
C ARG A 58 7.04 -5.22 -14.11
N THR A 59 8.02 -5.80 -13.41
CA THR A 59 9.06 -6.63 -14.03
C THR A 59 8.61 -8.06 -14.32
N GLY A 60 7.44 -8.47 -13.81
CA GLY A 60 6.94 -9.85 -13.92
C GLY A 60 7.64 -10.85 -13.00
N GLU A 61 8.45 -10.36 -12.06
CA GLU A 61 9.17 -11.18 -11.07
C GLU A 61 8.33 -11.49 -9.83
N PHE A 62 7.16 -10.86 -9.69
CA PHE A 62 6.27 -11.11 -8.57
C PHE A 62 5.62 -12.50 -8.69
N VAL A 63 6.02 -13.41 -7.81
CA VAL A 63 5.38 -14.71 -7.60
C VAL A 63 4.42 -14.59 -6.41
N GLY A 64 3.16 -14.26 -6.69
CA GLY A 64 2.08 -14.25 -5.69
C GLY A 64 1.34 -15.59 -5.72
N GLY A 65 1.51 -16.42 -4.69
CA GLY A 65 0.73 -17.64 -4.53
C GLY A 65 -0.71 -17.34 -4.13
N GLN A 66 -1.68 -17.92 -4.84
CA GLN A 66 -3.06 -18.09 -4.38
C GLN A 66 -3.38 -19.56 -4.09
N ASP A 67 -2.37 -20.43 -3.97
CA ASP A 67 -2.59 -21.82 -3.56
C ASP A 67 -3.19 -21.91 -2.15
#